data_AF-A0A967Q484-F1
#
_entry.id   AF-A0A967Q484-F1
#
_cell.length_a   1.000
_cell.length_b   1.000
_cell.length_c   1.000
_cell.angle_alpha   90.00
_cell.angle_beta   90.00
_cell.angle_gamma   90.00
#
_symmetry.space_group_name_H-M   'P 1'
#
loop_
_entity.id
_entity.type
_entity.pdbx_description
1 polymer ?
#
loop_
_entity_poly.entity_id
_entity_poly.type
_entity_poly.pdbx_seq_one_letter_code
_entity_poly.pdbx_strand_id
1 'polypeptide(L)' 'MKAIKITLTLLAMVGLMVTSALAGHQDRIEGPVKEPQDITRQCLQCHEDAAKDFMKTSHWNWSLEQEVNGKEVDRG' A
#
# COMPACT_ATOMS: atom_id res chain seq x y z
N MET A 1 -22.71 -9.61 34.43
CA MET A 1 -21.87 -10.75 33.97
C MET A 1 -21.96 -11.01 32.46
N LYS A 2 -23.16 -11.11 31.86
CA LYS A 2 -23.30 -11.36 30.40
C LYS A 2 -22.73 -10.23 29.53
N ALA A 3 -23.01 -8.97 29.87
CA ALA A 3 -22.47 -7.81 29.17
C ALA A 3 -20.93 -7.74 29.20
N ILE A 4 -20.31 -7.98 30.36
CA ILE A 4 -18.84 -8.01 30.50
C ILE A 4 -18.21 -9.11 29.63
N LYS A 5 -18.84 -10.29 29.56
CA LYS A 5 -18.38 -11.38 28.69
C LYS A 5 -18.49 -10.98 27.22
N ILE A 6 -19.60 -10.37 26.79
CA ILE A 6 -19.78 -9.89 25.41
C ILE A 6 -18.74 -8.82 25.06
N THR A 7 -18.50 -7.86 25.94
CA THR A 7 -17.48 -6.82 25.74
C THR A 7 -16.08 -7.41 25.64
N LEU A 8 -15.74 -8.39 26.48
CA LEU A 8 -14.46 -9.10 26.42
C LEU A 8 -14.31 -9.92 25.13
N THR A 9 -15.36 -10.58 24.66
CA THR A 9 -15.33 -11.34 23.41
C THR A 9 -15.16 -10.41 22.21
N LEU A 10 -15.86 -9.27 22.17
CA LEU A 10 -15.71 -8.26 21.11
C LEU A 10 -14.30 -7.66 21.10
N LEU A 11 -13.75 -7.34 22.28
CA LEU A 11 -12.39 -6.78 22.38
C LEU A 11 -11.33 -7.77 21.90
N ALA A 12 -11.47 -9.05 22.22
CA ALA A 12 -10.57 -10.10 21.73
C ALA A 12 -10.66 -10.26 20.20
N MET A 13 -11.87 -10.19 19.63
CA MET A 13 -12.08 -10.33 18.18
C MET A 13 -11.50 -9.14 17.39
N VAL A 14 -11.59 -7.93 17.94
CA VAL A 14 -10.94 -6.74 17.37
C VAL A 14 -9.42 -6.86 17.45
N GLY A 15 -8.87 -7.39 18.54
CA GLY A 15 -7.43 -7.61 18.71
C GLY A 15 -6.82 -8.54 17.65
N LEU A 16 -7.55 -9.55 17.17
CA LEU A 16 -7.06 -10.47 16.14
C LEU A 16 -6.91 -9.80 14.75
N MET A 17 -7.69 -8.76 14.45
CA MET A 17 -7.68 -8.11 13.14
C MET A 17 -6.50 -7.15 12.91
N VAL A 18 -5.77 -6.77 13.97
CA VAL A 18 -4.67 -5.78 13.88
C VAL A 18 -3.35 -6.39 13.38
N THR A 19 -3.26 -7.72 13.27
CA THR A 19 -2.00 -8.43 13.01
C THR A 19 -1.49 -8.34 11.56
N SER A 20 -2.36 -8.07 10.58
CA SER A 20 -1.98 -8.00 9.17
C SER A 20 -1.10 -6.79 8.84
N ALA A 21 -1.27 -5.67 9.56
CA ALA A 21 -0.49 -4.45 9.36
C ALA A 21 0.95 -4.50 9.93
N LEU A 22 1.27 -5.49 10.78
CA LEU A 22 2.60 -5.68 11.36
C LEU A 22 3.42 -6.80 10.70
N ALA A 23 2.86 -7.52 9.73
CA ALA A 23 3.61 -8.56 9.03
C ALA A 23 4.72 -7.93 8.17
N GLY A 24 5.98 -8.27 8.44
CA GLY A 24 7.11 -7.84 7.63
C GLY A 24 7.12 -8.43 6.21
N HIS A 25 7.93 -7.85 5.33
CA HIS A 25 8.01 -8.22 3.91
C HIS A 25 9.18 -9.16 3.59
N GLN A 26 10.00 -9.52 4.60
CA GLN A 26 11.29 -10.19 4.40
C GLN A 26 11.19 -11.53 3.64
N ASP A 27 10.07 -12.24 3.79
CA ASP A 27 9.84 -13.55 3.18
C ASP A 27 8.83 -13.49 2.01
N ARG A 28 8.58 -12.31 1.43
CA ARG A 28 7.55 -12.12 0.37
C ARG A 28 8.10 -12.15 -1.05
N ILE A 29 9.43 -12.15 -1.20
CA ILE A 29 10.09 -12.26 -2.49
C ILE A 29 10.73 -13.64 -2.56
N GLU A 30 10.22 -14.45 -3.47
CA GLU A 30 10.60 -15.84 -3.65
C GLU A 30 11.27 -16.06 -5.02
N GLY A 31 12.02 -17.16 -5.11
CA GLY A 31 12.57 -17.68 -6.35
C GLY A 31 13.80 -16.93 -6.91
N PRO A 32 14.28 -17.35 -8.09
CA PRO A 32 15.30 -16.59 -8.81
C PRO A 32 14.68 -15.34 -9.43
N VAL A 33 15.18 -14.17 -9.07
CA VAL A 33 14.89 -12.90 -9.75
C VAL A 33 15.73 -12.82 -11.02
N LYS A 34 15.10 -12.88 -12.18
CA LYS A 34 15.76 -12.76 -13.49
C LYS A 34 15.76 -11.33 -13.98
N GLU A 35 14.71 -10.58 -13.65
CA GLU A 35 14.52 -9.18 -14.00
C GLU A 35 13.85 -8.41 -12.85
N PRO A 36 14.04 -7.08 -12.74
CA PRO A 36 13.41 -6.28 -11.68
C PRO A 36 11.88 -6.42 -11.61
N GLN A 37 11.24 -6.65 -12.76
CA GLN A 37 9.80 -6.85 -12.89
C GLN A 37 9.32 -8.13 -12.18
N ASP A 38 10.18 -9.13 -11.96
CA ASP A 38 9.86 -10.30 -11.13
C ASP A 38 9.50 -9.90 -9.70
N ILE A 39 10.19 -8.91 -9.15
CA ILE A 39 9.93 -8.38 -7.81
C ILE A 39 8.62 -7.60 -7.82
N THR A 40 8.44 -6.68 -8.79
CA THR A 40 7.21 -5.90 -8.92
C THR A 40 5.99 -6.82 -9.04
N ARG A 41 6.06 -7.88 -9.85
CA ARG A 41 4.98 -8.86 -9.98
C ARG A 41 4.58 -9.51 -8.66
N GLN A 42 5.52 -9.72 -7.74
CA GLN A 42 5.24 -10.26 -6.40
C GLN A 42 4.60 -9.20 -5.50
N CYS A 43 5.10 -7.96 -5.51
CA CYS A 43 4.48 -6.85 -4.79
C CYS A 43 3.01 -6.63 -5.20
N LEU A 44 2.72 -6.74 -6.50
CA LEU A 44 1.39 -6.54 -7.07
C LEU A 44 0.37 -7.59 -6.63
N GLN A 45 0.79 -8.75 -6.11
CA GLN A 45 -0.14 -9.77 -5.59
C GLN A 45 -0.96 -9.25 -4.39
N CYS A 46 -0.42 -8.27 -3.65
CA CYS A 46 -1.09 -7.64 -2.51
C CYS A 46 -1.31 -6.13 -2.70
N HIS A 47 -0.52 -5.47 -3.56
CA HIS A 47 -0.49 -4.01 -3.71
C HIS A 47 -0.84 -3.53 -5.13
N GLU A 48 -1.75 -4.23 -5.81
CA GLU A 48 -2.23 -3.83 -7.14
C GLU A 48 -2.85 -2.42 -7.13
N ASP A 49 -3.73 -2.12 -6.16
CA ASP A 49 -4.40 -0.83 -6.08
C ASP A 49 -3.42 0.31 -5.76
N ALA A 50 -2.46 0.06 -4.87
CA ALA A 50 -1.40 1.03 -4.57
C ALA A 50 -0.54 1.33 -5.80
N ALA A 51 -0.26 0.33 -6.64
CA ALA A 51 0.44 0.54 -7.91
C ALA A 51 -0.42 1.35 -8.89
N LYS A 52 -1.71 1.03 -9.03
CA LYS A 52 -2.65 1.82 -9.85
C LYS A 52 -2.74 3.26 -9.39
N ASP A 53 -2.73 3.50 -8.08
CA ASP A 53 -2.73 4.85 -7.52
C ASP A 53 -1.41 5.57 -7.75
N PHE A 54 -0.28 4.88 -7.58
CA PHE A 54 1.04 5.44 -7.88
C PHE A 54 1.17 5.88 -9.34
N MET A 55 0.63 5.10 -10.28
CA MET A 55 0.64 5.41 -11.70
C MET A 55 -0.16 6.68 -12.07
N LYS A 56 -1.00 7.19 -11.17
CA LYS A 56 -1.70 8.48 -11.36
C LYS A 56 -0.86 9.68 -10.93
N THR A 57 0.27 9.46 -10.26
CA THR A 57 1.10 10.54 -9.70
C THR A 57 2.07 11.12 -10.73
N SER A 58 2.59 12.30 -10.44
CA SER A 58 3.64 12.95 -11.25
C SER A 58 4.94 12.15 -11.33
N HIS A 59 5.24 11.30 -10.34
CA HIS A 59 6.43 10.43 -10.37
C HIS A 59 6.34 9.34 -11.45
N TRP A 60 5.14 8.98 -11.87
CA TRP A 60 4.92 8.05 -12.98
C TRP A 60 4.70 8.77 -14.31
N ASN A 61 3.88 9.82 -14.31
CA ASN A 61 3.50 10.53 -15.53
C ASN A 61 4.53 11.57 -15.99
N TRP A 62 5.49 11.93 -15.13
CA TRP A 62 6.47 13.00 -15.36
C TRP A 62 5.81 14.30 -15.81
N SER A 63 4.70 14.62 -15.16
CA SER A 63 3.94 15.84 -15.41
C SER A 63 3.25 16.26 -14.13
N LEU A 64 3.30 17.56 -13.85
CA LEU A 64 2.66 18.20 -12.73
C LEU A 64 2.36 19.66 -13.09
N GLU A 65 1.16 19.92 -13.58
CA GLU A 65 0.68 21.27 -13.85
C GLU A 65 0.52 22.05 -12.54
N GLN A 66 1.20 23.20 -12.44
CA GLN A 66 1.13 24.08 -11.28
C GLN A 66 1.20 25.55 -11.70
N GLU A 67 0.53 26.43 -10.96
CA GLU A 67 0.74 27.87 -11.10
C GLU A 67 2.01 28.29 -10.33
N VAL A 68 2.97 28.89 -11.04
CA VAL A 68 4.18 29.47 -10.45
C VAL A 68 4.31 30.91 -10.94
N ASN A 69 4.27 31.88 -10.02
CA ASN A 69 4.34 33.31 -10.31
C ASN A 69 3.26 33.78 -11.31
N GLY A 70 2.02 33.30 -11.17
CA GLY A 70 0.90 33.69 -12.03
C GLY A 70 0.93 33.07 -13.43
N LYS A 71 1.77 32.04 -13.66
CA LYS A 71 1.84 31.30 -14.93
C LYS A 71 1.64 29.82 -14.66
N GLU A 72 0.78 29.17 -15.44
CA GLU A 72 0.72 27.71 -15.46
C GLU A 72 1.98 27.15 -16.12
N VAL A 73 2.61 26.21 -15.45
CA VAL A 73 3.80 25.50 -15.90
C VAL A 73 3.66 24.03 -15.59
N ASP A 74 4.12 23.17 -16.50
CA ASP A 74 4.35 21.77 -16.19
C ASP A 74 5.71 21.63 -15.49
N ARG A 75 5.70 21.07 -14.27
CA ARG A 75 6.89 20.87 -13.43
C ARG A 75 7.33 19.42 -13.34
N GLY A 76 6.83 18.58 -14.24
CA GLY A 76 7.33 17.22 -14.47
C GLY A 76 8.84 17.17 -14.66
#